data_AF-A0A366EQB7-F1
#
_entry.id   AF-A0A366EQB7-F1
#
_cell.length_a   1.000
_cell.length_b   1.000
_cell.length_c   1.000
_cell.angle_alpha   90.00
_cell.angle_beta   90.00
_cell.angle_gamma   90.00
#
_symmetry.space_group_name_H-M   'P 1'
#
loop_
_entity.id
_entity.type
_entity.pdbx_description
1 polymer ?
#
loop_
_entity_poly.entity_id
_entity_poly.type
_entity_poly.pdbx_seq_one_letter_code
_entity_poly.pdbx_strand_id
1 'polypeptide(L)' 'MSGPRGHYYGEADEAIPTGLGRFAVTFQHAIGGGDTVVEAISTGQTSDRGADATAAPLWTAWFDGFAAQK' A
#
# COMPACT_ATOMS: atom_id res chain seq x y z
N MET A 1 -4.30 -17.93 -1.39
CA MET A 1 -3.04 -17.29 -0.91
C MET A 1 -3.36 -15.83 -0.58
N SER A 2 -3.21 -15.42 0.69
CA SER A 2 -3.49 -14.06 1.20
C SER A 2 -2.34 -13.12 0.85
N GLY A 3 -2.27 -12.62 -0.38
CA GLY A 3 -1.26 -11.62 -0.76
C GLY A 3 -1.52 -10.28 -0.05
N PRO A 4 -0.49 -9.53 0.35
CA PRO A 4 -0.64 -8.30 1.15
C PRO A 4 -1.49 -7.27 0.40
N ARG A 5 -2.53 -6.77 1.07
CA ARG A 5 -3.25 -5.57 0.64
C ARG A 5 -2.39 -4.37 1.03
N GLY A 6 -1.38 -4.08 0.21
CA GLY A 6 -0.40 -3.03 0.48
C GLY A 6 -0.93 -1.64 0.12
N HIS A 7 -0.89 -0.73 1.09
CA HIS A 7 -0.98 0.70 0.85
C HIS A 7 0.43 1.26 0.70
N TYR A 8 0.82 1.64 -0.52
CA TYR A 8 2.18 2.05 -0.83
C TYR A 8 2.37 3.56 -0.67
N TYR A 9 3.54 3.99 -0.18
CA TYR A 9 3.90 5.41 -0.05
C TYR A 9 5.40 5.62 -0.20
N GLY A 10 5.81 6.80 -0.68
CA GLY A 10 7.21 7.20 -0.76
C GLY A 10 7.70 7.90 0.51
N GLU A 11 8.94 7.63 0.92
CA GLU A 11 9.58 8.35 2.05
C GLU A 11 10.05 9.76 1.67
N ALA A 12 10.28 10.00 0.37
CA ALA A 12 10.70 11.28 -0.19
C ALA A 12 9.57 11.92 -1.03
N ASP A 13 8.33 11.51 -0.76
CA ASP A 13 7.14 12.01 -1.43
C ASP A 13 6.98 13.53 -1.20
N GLU A 14 6.97 14.28 -2.30
CA GLU A 14 6.91 15.74 -2.32
C GLU A 14 5.49 16.30 -2.18
N ALA A 15 4.46 15.46 -2.29
CA ALA A 15 3.05 15.85 -2.30
C ALA A 15 2.29 15.34 -1.07
N ILE A 16 2.60 14.12 -0.62
CA ILE A 16 1.90 13.43 0.47
C ILE A 16 2.90 13.12 1.59
N PRO A 17 2.76 13.74 2.78
CA PRO A 17 3.61 13.41 3.92
C PRO A 17 3.45 11.94 4.34
N THR A 18 4.54 11.29 4.77
CA THR A 18 4.55 9.87 5.15
C THR A 18 3.52 9.52 6.23
N GLY A 19 3.23 10.43 7.17
CA GLY A 19 2.17 10.25 8.16
C GLY A 19 0.78 10.10 7.54
N LEU A 20 0.50 10.87 6.47
CA LEU A 20 -0.75 10.77 5.71
C LEU A 20 -0.75 9.52 4.82
N GLY A 21 0.38 9.18 4.20
CA GLY A 21 0.55 7.92 3.46
C GLY A 21 0.34 6.67 4.33
N ARG A 22 0.57 6.75 5.65
CA ARG A 22 0.29 5.65 6.59
C ARG A 22 -1.09 5.71 7.23
N PHE A 23 -1.85 6.80 7.00
CA PHE A 23 -3.03 7.13 7.79
C PHE A 23 -4.14 6.08 7.62
N ALA A 24 -4.43 5.67 6.39
CA ALA A 24 -5.49 4.71 6.11
C ALA A 24 -5.30 3.38 6.88
N VAL A 25 -4.08 2.85 6.88
CA VAL A 25 -3.71 1.62 7.60
C VAL A 25 -3.76 1.83 9.11
N THR A 26 -3.20 2.96 9.58
CA THR A 26 -3.21 3.31 11.02
C THR A 26 -4.64 3.40 11.55
N PHE A 27 -5.52 4.06 10.80
CA PHE A 27 -6.94 4.17 11.13
C PHE A 27 -7.62 2.80 11.12
N GLN A 28 -7.37 1.97 10.11
CA GLN A 28 -7.97 0.65 9.99
C GLN A 28 -7.61 -0.27 11.17
N HIS A 29 -6.35 -0.20 11.63
CA HIS A 29 -5.89 -0.93 12.81
C HIS A 29 -6.50 -0.39 14.11
N ALA A 30 -6.72 0.92 14.22
CA ALA A 30 -7.21 1.56 15.43
C ALA A 30 -8.70 1.30 15.71
N ILE A 31 -9.55 1.17 14.69
CA ILE A 31 -11.01 1.09 14.86
C ILE A 31 -11.55 -0.29 15.27
N GLY A 32 -10.68 -1.27 15.58
CA GLY A 32 -11.05 -2.48 16.32
C GLY A 32 -11.98 -3.50 15.64
N GLY A 33 -12.46 -3.23 14.42
CA GLY A 33 -13.23 -4.17 13.57
C GLY A 33 -12.65 -4.30 12.16
N GLY A 34 -11.43 -3.80 11.98
CA GLY A 34 -10.76 -3.62 10.71
C GLY A 34 -9.87 -4.78 10.31
N ASP A 35 -9.74 -4.95 9.00
CA ASP A 35 -8.86 -5.88 8.35
C ASP A 35 -7.39 -5.67 8.75
N THR A 36 -6.89 -6.53 9.65
CA THR A 36 -5.53 -6.44 10.23
C THR A 36 -4.42 -6.88 9.30
N VAL A 37 -4.74 -7.25 8.06
CA VAL A 37 -3.77 -7.74 7.08
C VAL A 37 -3.40 -6.67 6.04
N VAL A 38 -3.95 -5.46 6.18
CA VAL A 38 -3.55 -4.30 5.37
C VAL A 38 -2.28 -3.71 5.97
N GLU A 39 -1.26 -3.49 5.14
CA GLU A 39 0.03 -2.94 5.59
C GLU A 39 0.35 -1.65 4.84
N ALA A 40 1.00 -0.72 5.54
CA ALA A 40 1.57 0.46 4.91
C ALA A 40 3.00 0.12 4.45
N ILE A 41 3.21 0.04 3.14
CA ILE A 41 4.45 -0.43 2.54
C ILE A 41 5.24 0.75 1.97
N SER A 42 6.44 0.97 2.49
CA SER A 42 7.34 1.99 1.96
C SER A 42 7.89 1.54 0.60
N THR A 43 7.84 2.42 -0.40
CA THR A 43 8.55 2.23 -1.68
C THR A 43 10.00 2.76 -1.62
N GLY A 44 10.45 3.17 -0.43
CA GLY A 44 11.77 3.75 -0.20
C GLY A 44 11.82 5.25 -0.51
N GLN A 45 13.01 5.75 -0.86
CA GLN A 45 13.26 7.17 -1.16
C GLN A 45 12.72 7.56 -2.56
N THR A 46 11.43 7.38 -2.78
CA THR A 46 10.75 7.75 -4.03
C THR A 46 9.92 9.01 -3.85
N SER A 47 9.78 9.78 -4.93
CA SER A 47 8.75 10.81 -5.08
C SER A 47 7.34 10.21 -5.11
N ASP A 48 6.31 11.05 -5.11
CA ASP A 48 4.91 10.65 -5.29
C ASP A 48 4.73 9.76 -6.54
N ARG A 49 5.19 10.27 -7.70
CA ARG A 49 5.16 9.49 -8.96
C ARG A 49 6.05 8.25 -8.93
N GLY A 50 7.16 8.29 -8.19
CA GLY A 50 8.04 7.14 -8.03
C GLY A 50 7.41 6.03 -7.20
N ALA A 51 6.63 6.41 -6.17
CA ALA A 51 5.85 5.48 -5.36
C ALA A 51 4.76 4.81 -6.22
N ASP A 52 4.02 5.58 -7.02
CA ASP A 52 3.02 5.05 -7.95
C ASP A 52 3.64 4.09 -8.98
N ALA A 53 4.73 4.49 -9.63
CA ALA A 53 5.43 3.66 -10.61
C ALA A 53 5.96 2.35 -10.02
N THR A 54 6.27 2.33 -8.71
CA THR A 54 6.68 1.11 -7.98
C THR A 54 5.47 0.26 -7.59
N ALA A 55 4.40 0.88 -7.12
CA ALA A 55 3.22 0.20 -6.59
C ALA A 55 2.35 -0.43 -7.69
N ALA A 56 2.18 0.25 -8.82
CA ALA A 56 1.31 -0.18 -9.91
C ALA A 56 1.56 -1.63 -10.39
N PRO A 57 2.79 -2.05 -10.75
CA PRO A 57 3.04 -3.43 -11.19
C PRO A 57 2.83 -4.46 -10.07
N LEU A 58 3.07 -4.10 -8.81
CA LEU A 58 2.83 -4.98 -7.67
C LEU A 58 1.33 -5.24 -7.46
N TRP A 59 0.50 -4.20 -7.63
CA TRP A 59 -0.95 -4.37 -7.63
C TRP A 59 -1.42 -5.23 -8.79
N THR A 60 -0.93 -5.01 -10.01
CA THR A 60 -1.27 -5.86 -11.16
C THR A 60 -0.98 -7.34 -10.87
N ALA A 61 0.22 -7.66 -10.38
CA ALA A 61 0.58 -9.04 -10.03
C ALA A 61 -0.34 -9.65 -8.95
N TRP A 62 -0.75 -8.84 -7.97
CA TRP A 62 -1.70 -9.26 -6.93
C TRP A 62 -3.09 -9.54 -7.50
N PHE A 63 -3.63 -8.64 -8.33
CA PHE A 63 -4.93 -8.82 -8.97
C PHE A 63 -4.94 -10.03 -9.91
N ASP A 64 -3.88 -10.21 -10.71
CA ASP A 64 -3.73 -11.35 -11.61
C ASP A 64 -3.69 -12.66 -10.83
N GLY A 65 -2.93 -12.71 -9.74
CA GLY A 65 -2.89 -13.85 -8.84
C GLY A 65 -4.24 -14.14 -8.16
N PHE A 66 -5.03 -13.12 -7.85
CA PHE A 66 -6.38 -13.29 -7.32
C PHE A 66 -7.36 -13.82 -8.37
N ALA A 67 -7.29 -13.32 -9.61
CA ALA A 67 -8.14 -13.75 -10.71
C ALA A 67 -7.90 -15.22 -11.09
N ALA A 68 -6.65 -15.69 -11.05
CA ALA A 68 -6.29 -17.08 -11.36
C ALA A 68 -6.71 -18.11 -10.28
N GLN A 69 -7.17 -17.66 -9.11
CA GLN A 69 -7.67 -18.52 -8.03
C GLN A 69 -9.19 -18.80 -8.11
N LYS A 70 -9.89 -18.19 -9.07
CA LYS A 70 -11.30 -18.45 -9.36
C LYS A 70 -11.47 -19.47 -10.47
#